data_AF-A0A2V9BSA6-F1
#
_entry.id   AF-A0A2V9BSA6-F1
#
_cell.length_a   1.000
_cell.length_b   1.000
_cell.length_c   1.000
_cell.angle_alpha   90.00
_cell.angle_beta   90.00
_cell.angle_gamma   90.00
#
_symmetry.space_group_name_H-M   'P 1'
#
loop_
_entity.id
_entity.type
_entity.pdbx_description
1 polymer ?
#
loop_
_entity_poly.entity_id
_entity_poly.type
_entity_poly.pdbx_seq_one_letter_code
_entity_poly.pdbx_strand_id
1 'polypeptide(L)'
;MADIAYFYGEDSNITAIYGGHFPDVPEGYNFDYVNADALIHRFSATNGVLTTPSGMTYRVLALDARSKQMSLPVLQKINELVETGAIIVGAKPESDPSLADDHAAFQSLADKLWGSGSGMSVGKGRVYGVQKLADVLQTLNISPDFEYAKPKTDTSILFVHRKLADGDLYFVDNRNDRDEAFDATFRVEGKAAELWHPDTGQIELASYQSASARTTVPLRLEPWGTIFVVFRHPAKASSRTIPSPVEQALVTIDAPWDVAFEPDRGAPLKTTFDKLISWPDSPDQGVKYFSGTATYTRMLQASGDWFKPHAHLWIDLGQVKNLAEVSVNGKPLGIAWKTPYRVDATGA
;
A
#
# COMPACT_ATOMS: atom_id res chain seq x y z
N MET A 1 -2.65 11.14 -2.35
CA MET A 1 -2.74 11.62 -3.74
C MET A 1 -3.61 10.63 -4.49
N ALA A 2 -4.52 11.10 -5.33
CA ALA A 2 -5.38 10.26 -6.14
C ALA A 2 -5.59 10.93 -7.49
N ASP A 3 -5.55 10.18 -8.58
CA ASP A 3 -5.79 10.75 -9.91
C ASP A 3 -7.29 10.82 -10.23
N ILE A 4 -8.10 10.01 -9.54
CA ILE A 4 -9.51 9.78 -9.86
C ILE A 4 -10.38 10.14 -8.66
N ALA A 5 -11.33 11.04 -8.87
CA ALA A 5 -12.48 11.19 -7.99
C ALA A 5 -13.59 10.27 -8.51
N TYR A 6 -14.04 9.30 -7.71
CA TYR A 6 -15.00 8.29 -8.14
C TYR A 6 -16.37 8.55 -7.52
N PHE A 7 -17.27 9.18 -8.28
CA PHE A 7 -18.63 9.46 -7.85
C PHE A 7 -19.49 8.19 -7.92
N TYR A 8 -19.96 7.73 -6.76
CA TYR A 8 -20.64 6.44 -6.64
C TYR A 8 -22.17 6.51 -6.76
N GLY A 9 -22.72 7.66 -7.15
CA GLY A 9 -24.16 7.90 -7.25
C GLY A 9 -24.83 8.31 -5.93
N GLU A 10 -26.16 8.43 -5.97
CA GLU A 10 -26.99 8.93 -4.85
C GLU A 10 -27.91 7.87 -4.22
N ASP A 11 -28.00 6.69 -4.84
CA ASP A 11 -28.99 5.65 -4.48
C ASP A 11 -28.61 4.83 -3.23
N SER A 12 -27.33 4.50 -3.07
CA SER A 12 -26.87 3.61 -2.01
C SER A 12 -25.54 4.07 -1.41
N ASN A 13 -25.01 3.32 -0.44
CA ASN A 13 -23.76 3.62 0.25
C ASN A 13 -22.63 2.68 -0.18
N ILE A 14 -21.39 3.13 0.02
CA ILE A 14 -20.19 2.42 -0.46
C ILE A 14 -20.05 0.99 0.07
N THR A 15 -20.54 0.68 1.28
CA THR A 15 -20.38 -0.67 1.84
C THR A 15 -21.38 -1.65 1.24
N ALA A 16 -22.59 -1.19 0.89
CA ALA A 16 -23.56 -1.98 0.15
C ALA A 16 -23.09 -2.26 -1.30
N ILE A 17 -22.45 -1.28 -1.92
CA ILE A 17 -22.04 -1.36 -3.32
C ILE A 17 -20.73 -2.12 -3.49
N TYR A 18 -19.70 -1.78 -2.71
CA TYR A 18 -18.32 -2.20 -2.89
C TYR A 18 -17.81 -3.08 -1.72
N GLY A 19 -18.71 -3.62 -0.90
CA GLY A 19 -18.32 -4.45 0.25
C GLY A 19 -17.50 -5.70 -0.12
N GLY A 20 -17.60 -6.17 -1.37
CA GLY A 20 -16.85 -7.33 -1.87
C GLY A 20 -15.89 -7.06 -3.04
N HIS A 21 -15.83 -5.85 -3.57
CA HIS A 21 -14.96 -5.52 -4.71
C HIS A 21 -14.69 -4.02 -4.81
N PHE A 22 -13.58 -3.65 -5.44
CA PHE A 22 -13.23 -2.26 -5.76
C PHE A 22 -14.02 -1.76 -6.98
N PRO A 23 -14.11 -0.43 -7.22
CA PRO A 23 -14.68 0.08 -8.45
C PRO A 23 -13.76 -0.28 -9.63
N ASP A 24 -14.28 -0.16 -10.86
CA ASP A 24 -13.51 -0.42 -12.09
C ASP A 24 -12.50 0.71 -12.36
N VAL A 25 -11.48 0.78 -11.50
CA VAL A 25 -10.33 1.67 -11.58
C VAL A 25 -9.13 0.85 -12.05
N PRO A 26 -8.42 1.27 -13.11
CA PRO A 26 -7.26 0.53 -13.59
C PRO A 26 -6.18 0.40 -12.52
N GLU A 27 -5.44 -0.71 -12.57
CA GLU A 27 -4.30 -0.95 -11.68
C GLU A 27 -3.28 0.19 -11.77
N GLY A 28 -2.67 0.53 -10.63
CA GLY A 28 -1.63 1.56 -10.57
C GLY A 28 -2.13 3.00 -10.42
N TYR A 29 -3.44 3.21 -10.30
CA TYR A 29 -4.02 4.52 -9.97
C TYR A 29 -4.68 4.51 -8.59
N ASN A 30 -4.51 5.60 -7.84
CA ASN A 30 -5.27 5.86 -6.64
C ASN A 30 -6.57 6.61 -6.96
N PHE A 31 -7.61 6.33 -6.19
CA PHE A 31 -8.90 6.99 -6.29
C PHE A 31 -9.48 7.27 -4.91
N ASP A 32 -10.38 8.25 -4.83
CA ASP A 32 -11.23 8.48 -3.67
C ASP A 32 -12.70 8.35 -4.06
N TYR A 33 -13.51 7.74 -3.20
CA TYR A 33 -14.96 7.78 -3.35
C TYR A 33 -15.50 9.18 -3.06
N VAL A 34 -16.41 9.65 -3.90
CA VAL A 34 -17.06 10.96 -3.77
C VAL A 34 -18.57 10.78 -3.71
N ASN A 35 -19.19 11.33 -2.67
CA ASN A 35 -20.64 11.39 -2.53
C ASN A 35 -21.19 12.71 -3.09
N ALA A 36 -22.52 12.84 -3.18
CA ALA A 36 -23.16 14.03 -3.73
C ALA A 36 -22.84 15.30 -2.93
N ASP A 37 -22.87 15.23 -1.60
CA ASP A 37 -22.55 16.37 -0.73
C ASP A 37 -21.13 16.89 -0.97
N ALA A 38 -20.13 16.01 -0.99
CA ALA A 38 -18.75 16.39 -1.26
C ALA A 38 -18.62 16.97 -2.67
N LEU A 39 -19.21 16.32 -3.68
CA LEU A 39 -19.15 16.80 -5.06
C LEU A 39 -19.71 18.23 -5.19
N ILE A 40 -20.89 18.49 -4.63
CA ILE A 40 -21.56 19.79 -4.69
C ILE A 40 -20.77 20.85 -3.92
N HIS A 41 -20.37 20.56 -2.69
CA HIS A 41 -19.92 21.58 -1.74
C HIS A 41 -18.40 21.67 -1.58
N ARG A 42 -17.63 20.68 -2.02
CA ARG A 42 -16.18 20.59 -1.78
C ARG A 42 -15.35 20.56 -3.06
N PHE A 43 -15.93 20.26 -4.22
CA PHE A 43 -15.17 20.23 -5.47
C PHE A 43 -15.24 21.56 -6.22
N SER A 44 -14.08 21.96 -6.74
CA SER A 44 -13.92 23.01 -7.75
C SER A 44 -13.02 22.48 -8.86
N ALA A 45 -12.98 23.17 -10.01
CA ALA A 45 -12.00 22.86 -11.06
C ALA A 45 -11.21 24.11 -11.44
N THR A 46 -9.92 23.91 -11.71
CA THR A 46 -9.00 24.96 -12.18
C THR A 46 -8.00 24.34 -13.13
N ASN A 47 -7.88 24.88 -14.35
CA ASN A 47 -6.93 24.44 -15.37
C ASN A 47 -6.98 22.93 -15.66
N GLY A 48 -8.19 22.35 -15.71
CA GLY A 48 -8.36 20.92 -15.99
C GLY A 48 -8.08 19.99 -14.82
N VAL A 49 -7.92 20.52 -13.61
CA VAL A 49 -7.70 19.75 -12.38
C VAL A 49 -8.83 20.02 -11.41
N LEU A 50 -9.44 18.95 -10.90
CA LEU A 50 -10.41 19.01 -9.82
C LEU A 50 -9.67 19.21 -8.50
N THR A 51 -10.15 20.10 -7.64
CA THR A 51 -9.52 20.43 -6.37
C THR A 51 -10.53 20.47 -5.23
N THR A 52 -10.05 20.27 -4.00
CA THR A 52 -10.84 20.45 -2.78
C THR A 52 -10.16 21.42 -1.80
N PRO A 53 -10.88 21.99 -0.83
CA PRO A 53 -10.30 22.84 0.21
C PRO A 53 -9.22 22.16 1.06
N SER A 54 -9.21 20.82 1.14
CA SER A 54 -8.17 20.07 1.85
C SER A 54 -6.86 19.96 1.08
N GLY A 55 -6.80 20.47 -0.16
CA GLY A 55 -5.64 20.37 -1.03
C GLY A 55 -5.58 19.08 -1.86
N MET A 56 -6.65 18.26 -1.85
CA MET A 56 -6.71 17.11 -2.75
C MET A 56 -6.92 17.58 -4.19
N THR A 57 -6.29 16.89 -5.12
CA THR A 57 -6.34 17.18 -6.55
C THR A 57 -6.62 15.91 -7.33
N TYR A 58 -7.49 15.98 -8.33
CA TYR A 58 -7.82 14.85 -9.21
C TYR A 58 -7.77 15.28 -10.68
N ARG A 59 -7.43 14.35 -11.57
CA ARG A 59 -7.38 14.57 -13.01
C ARG A 59 -8.73 14.34 -13.67
N VAL A 60 -9.53 13.43 -13.14
CA VAL A 60 -10.83 13.03 -13.71
C VAL A 60 -11.86 12.81 -12.60
N LEU A 61 -13.11 13.16 -12.89
CA LEU A 61 -14.28 12.69 -12.15
C LEU A 61 -14.86 11.50 -12.92
N ALA A 62 -14.71 10.29 -12.37
CA ALA A 62 -15.33 9.09 -12.89
C ALA A 62 -16.73 8.93 -12.29
N LEU A 63 -17.72 8.66 -13.12
CA LEU A 63 -19.09 8.38 -12.70
C LEU A 63 -19.33 6.88 -12.73
N ASP A 64 -19.75 6.31 -11.60
CA ASP A 64 -20.18 4.92 -11.54
C ASP A 64 -21.38 4.69 -12.48
N ALA A 65 -21.54 3.47 -12.97
CA ALA A 65 -22.69 3.07 -13.80
C ALA A 65 -24.05 3.31 -13.11
N ARG A 66 -24.10 3.35 -11.79
CA ARG A 66 -25.30 3.65 -10.99
C ARG A 66 -25.62 5.15 -10.95
N SER A 67 -24.70 6.01 -11.38
CA SER A 67 -24.92 7.46 -11.55
C SER A 67 -25.83 7.79 -12.75
N LYS A 68 -26.41 6.77 -13.40
CA LYS A 68 -27.50 6.93 -14.37
C LYS A 68 -28.75 7.57 -13.76
N GLN A 69 -28.94 7.42 -12.45
CA GLN A 69 -29.91 8.19 -11.69
C GLN A 69 -29.13 9.27 -10.92
N MET A 70 -29.45 10.54 -11.19
CA MET A 70 -28.69 11.67 -10.66
C MET A 70 -29.62 12.86 -10.47
N SER A 71 -29.53 13.54 -9.34
CA SER A 71 -30.33 14.73 -9.05
C SER A 71 -29.89 15.93 -9.89
N LEU A 72 -30.80 16.88 -10.13
CA LEU A 72 -30.49 18.11 -10.84
C LEU A 72 -29.35 18.91 -10.17
N PRO A 73 -29.28 19.08 -8.83
CA PRO A 73 -28.15 19.77 -8.18
C PRO A 73 -26.78 19.14 -8.47
N VAL A 74 -26.68 17.81 -8.48
CA VAL A 74 -25.43 17.13 -8.83
C VAL A 74 -25.07 17.40 -10.29
N LEU A 75 -26.03 17.30 -11.21
CA LEU A 75 -25.79 17.55 -12.63
C LEU A 75 -25.40 19.02 -12.90
N GLN A 76 -26.01 19.97 -12.19
CA GLN A 76 -25.63 21.38 -12.20
C GLN A 76 -24.19 21.58 -11.75
N LYS A 77 -23.78 20.90 -10.67
CA LYS A 77 -22.39 20.96 -10.22
C LYS A 77 -21.43 20.37 -11.24
N ILE A 78 -21.74 19.23 -11.84
CA ILE A 78 -20.91 18.62 -12.89
C ILE A 78 -20.76 19.61 -14.06
N ASN A 79 -21.84 20.27 -14.47
CA ASN A 79 -21.76 21.32 -15.49
C ASN A 79 -20.83 22.46 -15.08
N GLU A 80 -20.94 23.00 -13.86
CA GLU A 80 -20.03 24.04 -13.35
C GLU A 80 -18.56 23.61 -13.43
N LEU A 81 -18.26 22.38 -13.01
CA LEU A 81 -16.92 21.80 -13.06
C LEU A 81 -16.42 21.67 -14.50
N VAL A 82 -17.27 21.19 -15.43
CA VAL A 82 -16.94 21.07 -16.85
C VAL A 82 -16.69 22.43 -17.48
N GLU A 83 -17.53 23.44 -17.22
CA GLU A 83 -17.35 24.81 -17.70
C GLU A 83 -16.02 25.43 -17.24
N THR A 84 -15.50 24.98 -16.09
CA THR A 84 -14.22 25.42 -15.51
C THR A 84 -13.05 24.51 -15.85
N GLY A 85 -13.25 23.48 -16.67
CA GLY A 85 -12.20 22.67 -17.27
C GLY A 85 -12.17 21.21 -16.87
N ALA A 86 -13.03 20.76 -15.96
CA ALA A 86 -13.01 19.38 -15.48
C ALA A 86 -13.22 18.36 -16.60
N ILE A 87 -12.66 17.18 -16.38
CA ILE A 87 -12.84 16.02 -17.25
C ILE A 87 -13.74 15.02 -16.54
N ILE A 88 -14.86 14.69 -17.18
CA ILE A 88 -15.84 13.73 -16.67
C ILE A 88 -15.75 12.46 -17.50
N VAL A 89 -15.77 11.31 -16.84
CA VAL A 89 -15.79 10.00 -17.51
C VAL A 89 -16.95 9.19 -16.98
N GLY A 90 -17.92 8.89 -17.84
CA GLY A 90 -19.09 8.10 -17.47
C GLY A 90 -20.30 8.41 -18.34
N ALA A 91 -21.24 7.47 -18.35
CA ALA A 91 -22.43 7.54 -19.18
C ALA A 91 -23.32 8.76 -18.83
N LYS A 92 -24.09 9.21 -19.83
CA LYS A 92 -25.11 10.24 -19.64
C LYS A 92 -26.12 9.77 -18.58
N PRO A 93 -26.49 10.61 -17.60
CA PRO A 93 -27.56 10.26 -16.67
C PRO A 93 -28.90 10.20 -17.41
N GLU A 94 -29.71 9.22 -17.04
CA GLU A 94 -30.96 8.86 -17.74
C GLU A 94 -32.19 9.48 -17.06
N SER A 95 -32.15 9.66 -15.73
CA SER A 95 -33.28 10.17 -14.95
C SER A 95 -32.86 10.88 -13.68
N ASP A 96 -33.74 11.77 -13.21
CA ASP A 96 -33.64 12.47 -11.93
C ASP A 96 -34.58 11.80 -10.91
N PRO A 97 -34.07 11.30 -9.77
CA PRO A 97 -34.89 10.64 -8.75
C PRO A 97 -35.72 11.62 -7.89
N SER A 98 -35.46 12.93 -7.97
CA SER A 98 -36.17 13.95 -7.18
C SER A 98 -37.52 14.32 -7.78
N LEU A 99 -38.57 14.40 -6.95
CA LEU A 99 -39.88 14.95 -7.36
C LEU A 99 -39.94 16.48 -7.30
N ALA A 100 -38.94 17.11 -6.68
CA ALA A 100 -38.91 18.56 -6.47
C ALA A 100 -38.16 19.30 -7.59
N ASP A 101 -37.41 18.57 -8.40
CA ASP A 101 -36.49 19.14 -9.38
C ASP A 101 -37.19 19.43 -10.70
N ASP A 102 -36.63 20.37 -11.47
CA ASP A 102 -37.10 20.65 -12.82
C ASP A 102 -36.54 19.60 -13.80
N HIS A 103 -37.36 18.60 -14.11
CA HIS A 103 -36.99 17.54 -15.05
C HIS A 103 -36.68 18.03 -16.47
N ALA A 104 -37.26 19.15 -16.92
CA ALA A 104 -36.94 19.72 -18.23
C ALA A 104 -35.55 20.36 -18.20
N ALA A 105 -35.22 21.08 -17.12
CA ALA A 105 -33.87 21.61 -16.91
C ALA A 105 -32.83 20.48 -16.82
N PHE A 106 -33.16 19.39 -16.13
CA PHE A 106 -32.30 18.21 -16.07
C PHE A 106 -31.99 17.64 -17.46
N GLN A 107 -33.01 17.36 -18.27
CA GLN A 107 -32.83 16.79 -19.61
C GLN A 107 -32.00 17.73 -20.50
N SER A 108 -32.33 19.03 -20.48
CA SER A 108 -31.57 20.03 -21.25
C SER A 108 -30.10 20.09 -20.84
N LEU A 109 -29.80 19.97 -19.55
CA LEU A 109 -28.43 20.02 -19.05
C LEU A 109 -27.65 18.74 -19.37
N ALA A 110 -28.30 17.58 -19.27
CA ALA A 110 -27.71 16.31 -19.65
C ALA A 110 -27.42 16.27 -21.17
N ASP A 111 -28.34 16.77 -21.99
CA ASP A 111 -28.13 16.90 -23.44
C ASP A 111 -27.00 17.89 -23.76
N LYS A 112 -26.90 19.01 -23.04
CA LYS A 112 -25.79 19.96 -23.22
C LYS A 112 -24.44 19.29 -22.95
N LEU A 113 -24.33 18.54 -21.86
CA LEU A 113 -23.06 17.94 -21.42
C LEU A 113 -22.62 16.74 -22.27
N TRP A 114 -23.55 15.92 -22.77
CA TRP A 114 -23.22 14.72 -23.55
C TRP A 114 -23.50 14.85 -25.06
N GLY A 115 -24.18 15.90 -25.50
CA GLY A 115 -24.68 16.05 -26.88
C GLY A 115 -23.65 16.49 -27.91
N SER A 116 -22.48 17.02 -27.49
CA SER A 116 -21.40 17.42 -28.41
C SER A 116 -20.61 16.24 -28.99
N GLY A 117 -20.81 15.03 -28.45
CA GLY A 117 -20.06 13.83 -28.81
C GLY A 117 -18.99 13.48 -27.77
N SER A 118 -18.76 12.18 -27.58
CA SER A 118 -17.91 11.68 -26.49
C SER A 118 -16.44 12.11 -26.65
N GLY A 119 -15.90 12.77 -25.62
CA GLY A 119 -14.54 13.30 -25.59
C GLY A 119 -14.37 14.66 -26.26
N MET A 120 -15.45 15.24 -26.80
CA MET A 120 -15.45 16.60 -27.34
C MET A 120 -15.45 17.63 -26.20
N SER A 121 -14.95 18.82 -26.49
CA SER A 121 -14.95 19.91 -25.53
C SER A 121 -16.38 20.37 -25.20
N VAL A 122 -16.64 20.58 -23.92
CA VAL A 122 -17.85 21.22 -23.40
C VAL A 122 -17.42 22.29 -22.42
N GLY A 123 -17.75 23.55 -22.71
CA GLY A 123 -17.13 24.67 -22.01
C GLY A 123 -15.61 24.63 -22.16
N LYS A 124 -14.88 24.67 -21.04
CA LYS A 124 -13.42 24.49 -21.01
C LYS A 124 -12.98 23.04 -20.76
N GLY A 125 -13.93 22.17 -20.42
CA GLY A 125 -13.71 20.78 -20.01
C GLY A 125 -14.07 19.79 -21.10
N ARG A 126 -14.20 18.52 -20.71
CA ARG A 126 -14.56 17.41 -21.60
C ARG A 126 -15.41 16.38 -20.88
N VAL A 127 -16.31 15.76 -21.63
CA VAL A 127 -17.16 14.66 -21.14
C VAL A 127 -16.95 13.43 -22.03
N TYR A 128 -16.44 12.35 -21.43
CA TYR A 128 -16.27 11.05 -22.06
C TYR A 128 -17.45 10.15 -21.66
N GLY A 129 -18.50 10.17 -22.48
CA GLY A 129 -19.75 9.46 -22.26
C GLY A 129 -19.75 7.96 -22.60
N VAL A 130 -18.77 7.51 -23.40
CA VAL A 130 -18.76 6.16 -23.99
C VAL A 130 -17.49 5.38 -23.64
N GLN A 131 -16.33 6.05 -23.59
CA GLN A 131 -15.05 5.40 -23.36
C GLN A 131 -14.92 4.90 -21.91
N LYS A 132 -14.16 3.82 -21.73
CA LYS A 132 -13.80 3.33 -20.40
C LYS A 132 -12.77 4.26 -19.75
N LEU A 133 -12.75 4.28 -18.42
CA LEU A 133 -11.80 5.09 -17.65
C LEU A 133 -10.34 4.85 -18.06
N ALA A 134 -9.93 3.60 -18.26
CA ALA A 134 -8.59 3.24 -18.72
C ALA A 134 -8.21 3.94 -20.04
N ASP A 135 -9.09 3.88 -21.04
CA ASP A 135 -8.86 4.44 -22.36
C ASP A 135 -8.75 5.98 -22.30
N VAL A 136 -9.54 6.60 -21.42
CA VAL A 136 -9.48 8.04 -21.21
C VAL A 136 -8.18 8.45 -20.53
N LEU A 137 -7.75 7.76 -19.47
CA LEU A 137 -6.47 8.02 -18.81
C LEU A 137 -5.30 7.94 -19.80
N GLN A 138 -5.31 6.91 -20.66
CA GLN A 138 -4.34 6.78 -21.75
C GLN A 138 -4.41 7.94 -22.76
N THR A 139 -5.62 8.30 -23.21
CA THR A 139 -5.84 9.43 -24.14
C THR A 139 -5.32 10.75 -23.58
N LEU A 140 -5.41 10.92 -22.26
CA LEU A 140 -4.93 12.11 -21.55
C LEU A 140 -3.44 12.04 -21.21
N ASN A 141 -2.74 10.96 -21.57
CA ASN A 141 -1.36 10.67 -21.20
C ASN A 141 -1.12 10.72 -19.69
N ILE A 142 -2.12 10.33 -18.90
CA ILE A 142 -1.99 10.15 -17.45
C ILE A 142 -1.47 8.73 -17.26
N SER A 143 -0.17 8.58 -17.02
CA SER A 143 0.44 7.28 -16.73
C SER A 143 0.07 6.78 -15.34
N PRO A 144 0.14 5.46 -15.06
CA PRO A 144 -0.07 4.95 -13.70
C PRO A 144 0.90 5.58 -12.71
N ASP A 145 0.42 5.81 -11.48
CA ASP A 145 1.20 6.35 -10.37
C ASP A 145 2.21 5.32 -9.84
N PHE A 146 1.82 4.04 -9.88
CA PHE A 146 2.61 2.91 -9.46
C PHE A 146 2.39 1.72 -10.39
N GLU A 147 3.45 1.01 -10.74
CA GLU A 147 3.39 -0.28 -11.44
C GLU A 147 4.41 -1.22 -10.82
N TYR A 148 4.23 -2.51 -11.02
CA TYR A 148 5.22 -3.50 -10.59
C TYR A 148 5.32 -4.66 -11.58
N ALA A 149 6.52 -5.21 -11.71
CA ALA A 149 6.72 -6.47 -12.43
C ALA A 149 6.05 -7.61 -11.67
N LYS A 150 5.32 -8.48 -12.37
CA LYS A 150 4.63 -9.64 -11.79
C LYS A 150 5.50 -10.89 -11.96
N PRO A 151 6.37 -11.25 -11.00
CA PRO A 151 7.20 -12.46 -11.09
C PRO A 151 6.33 -13.73 -11.13
N LYS A 152 5.15 -13.70 -10.53
CA LYS A 152 4.10 -14.72 -10.66
C LYS A 152 2.78 -14.07 -11.07
N THR A 153 1.91 -14.84 -11.71
CA THR A 153 0.61 -14.35 -12.19
C THR A 153 -0.32 -13.88 -11.07
N ASP A 154 -0.14 -14.41 -9.86
CA ASP A 154 -0.90 -14.07 -8.66
C ASP A 154 -0.15 -13.13 -7.70
N THR A 155 1.00 -12.55 -8.11
CA THR A 155 1.68 -11.53 -7.31
C THR A 155 0.79 -10.30 -7.21
N SER A 156 0.40 -9.94 -5.98
CA SER A 156 -0.52 -8.86 -5.67
C SER A 156 0.16 -7.87 -4.73
N ILE A 157 0.47 -6.69 -5.26
CA ILE A 157 1.08 -5.59 -4.51
C ILE A 157 0.10 -4.43 -4.48
N LEU A 158 -0.21 -3.94 -3.28
CA LEU A 158 -1.00 -2.72 -3.09
C LEU A 158 -0.09 -1.56 -2.72
N PHE A 159 -0.57 -0.35 -2.99
CA PHE A 159 0.17 0.85 -2.64
C PHE A 159 -0.75 1.99 -2.19
N VAL A 160 -0.18 2.93 -1.43
CA VAL A 160 -0.78 4.24 -1.14
C VAL A 160 0.27 5.30 -1.38
N HIS A 161 -0.07 6.35 -2.12
CA HIS A 161 0.84 7.47 -2.38
C HIS A 161 0.43 8.74 -1.60
N ARG A 162 1.38 9.29 -0.84
CA ARG A 162 1.29 10.59 -0.17
C ARG A 162 2.33 11.56 -0.72
N LYS A 163 1.88 12.78 -1.01
CA LYS A 163 2.76 13.93 -1.23
C LYS A 163 3.13 14.55 0.11
N LEU A 164 4.42 14.77 0.31
CA LEU A 164 4.98 15.49 1.44
C LEU A 164 5.38 16.91 1.00
N ALA A 165 5.68 17.79 1.96
CA ALA A 165 6.15 19.14 1.65
C ALA A 165 7.47 19.14 0.87
N ASP A 166 8.31 18.13 1.08
CA ASP A 166 9.65 18.01 0.50
C ASP A 166 9.82 16.72 -0.34
N GLY A 167 8.72 16.00 -0.61
CA GLY A 167 8.86 14.59 -0.93
C GLY A 167 7.64 13.88 -1.50
N ASP A 168 7.88 12.64 -1.88
CA ASP A 168 6.88 11.65 -2.22
C ASP A 168 7.11 10.44 -1.30
N LEU A 169 6.02 9.84 -0.82
CA LEU A 169 6.05 8.66 0.04
C LEU A 169 5.02 7.66 -0.47
N TYR A 170 5.51 6.46 -0.78
CA TYR A 170 4.69 5.34 -1.18
C TYR A 170 4.74 4.28 -0.08
N PHE A 171 3.58 3.90 0.46
CA PHE A 171 3.46 2.67 1.22
C PHE A 171 3.21 1.52 0.24
N VAL A 172 3.97 0.44 0.32
CA VAL A 172 3.88 -0.71 -0.58
C VAL A 172 3.68 -1.97 0.28
N ASP A 173 2.69 -2.78 -0.08
CA ASP A 173 2.20 -3.91 0.71
C ASP A 173 2.10 -5.17 -0.16
N ASN A 174 2.83 -6.23 0.25
CA ASN A 174 2.74 -7.55 -0.35
C ASN A 174 1.48 -8.28 0.16
N ARG A 175 0.53 -8.59 -0.73
CA ARG A 175 -0.73 -9.27 -0.37
C ARG A 175 -0.64 -10.79 -0.48
N ASN A 176 0.55 -11.36 -0.57
CA ASN A 176 0.78 -12.79 -0.68
C ASN A 176 1.48 -13.34 0.58
N ASP A 177 1.19 -14.60 0.91
CA ASP A 177 1.82 -15.35 2.02
C ASP A 177 3.18 -15.96 1.61
N ARG A 178 4.02 -15.17 0.93
CA ARG A 178 5.34 -15.59 0.44
C ARG A 178 6.24 -14.38 0.17
N ASP A 179 7.54 -14.61 0.11
CA ASP A 179 8.51 -13.65 -0.41
C ASP A 179 8.17 -13.25 -1.86
N GLU A 180 8.18 -11.95 -2.13
CA GLU A 180 8.06 -11.37 -3.46
C GLU A 180 9.29 -10.50 -3.74
N ALA A 181 9.98 -10.77 -4.84
CA ALA A 181 11.06 -9.94 -5.37
C ALA A 181 10.63 -9.39 -6.73
N PHE A 182 10.53 -8.07 -6.85
CA PHE A 182 9.93 -7.42 -8.02
C PHE A 182 10.47 -6.01 -8.22
N ASP A 183 10.43 -5.54 -9.47
CA ASP A 183 10.72 -4.16 -9.81
C ASP A 183 9.45 -3.31 -9.63
N ALA A 184 9.51 -2.31 -8.76
CA ALA A 184 8.45 -1.36 -8.50
C ALA A 184 8.73 -0.02 -9.20
N THR A 185 7.82 0.49 -10.01
CA THR A 185 8.00 1.71 -10.80
C THR A 185 7.04 2.80 -10.37
N PHE A 186 7.60 3.92 -9.90
CA PHE A 186 6.91 5.06 -9.32
C PHE A 186 6.90 6.23 -10.31
N ARG A 187 5.79 6.99 -10.34
CA ARG A 187 5.68 8.24 -11.13
C ARG A 187 6.35 9.42 -10.40
N VAL A 188 7.63 9.27 -10.12
CA VAL A 188 8.51 10.25 -9.46
C VAL A 188 9.74 10.45 -10.34
N GLU A 189 10.23 11.70 -10.42
CA GLU A 189 11.40 12.07 -11.22
C GLU A 189 12.44 12.79 -10.36
N GLY A 190 13.72 12.59 -10.68
CA GLY A 190 14.82 13.42 -10.19
C GLY A 190 15.15 13.26 -8.70
N LYS A 191 14.60 12.27 -8.01
CA LYS A 191 14.83 12.01 -6.58
C LYS A 191 15.42 10.63 -6.34
N ALA A 192 16.30 10.54 -5.34
CA ALA A 192 16.83 9.27 -4.87
C ALA A 192 15.79 8.56 -4.00
N ALA A 193 15.69 7.24 -4.18
CA ALA A 193 14.82 6.39 -3.37
C ALA A 193 15.48 5.99 -2.05
N GLU A 194 14.69 5.95 -0.98
CA GLU A 194 15.03 5.38 0.32
C GLU A 194 13.95 4.37 0.73
N LEU A 195 14.35 3.33 1.45
CA LEU A 195 13.45 2.35 2.05
C LEU A 195 13.36 2.65 3.55
N TRP A 196 12.15 2.92 4.03
CA TRP A 196 11.88 3.21 5.43
C TRP A 196 11.09 2.04 6.02
N HIS A 197 11.67 1.39 7.02
CA HIS A 197 11.14 0.19 7.65
C HIS A 197 10.20 0.58 8.81
N PRO A 198 8.88 0.30 8.70
CA PRO A 198 7.90 0.76 9.69
C PRO A 198 8.01 0.08 11.06
N ASP A 199 8.54 -1.14 11.10
CA ASP A 199 8.69 -1.98 12.28
C ASP A 199 9.92 -1.62 13.12
N THR A 200 11.01 -1.19 12.47
CA THR A 200 12.27 -0.85 13.14
C THR A 200 12.57 0.66 13.18
N GLY A 201 11.92 1.45 12.32
CA GLY A 201 12.25 2.86 12.10
C GLY A 201 13.56 3.09 11.33
N GLN A 202 14.18 2.02 10.80
CA GLN A 202 15.42 2.15 10.03
C GLN A 202 15.17 2.76 8.65
N ILE A 203 16.15 3.53 8.19
CA ILE A 203 16.16 4.14 6.85
C ILE A 203 17.36 3.59 6.10
N GLU A 204 17.09 3.02 4.93
CA GLU A 204 18.09 2.44 4.05
C GLU A 204 18.10 3.18 2.70
N LEU A 205 19.29 3.31 2.12
CA LEU A 205 19.39 3.74 0.74
C LEU A 205 18.90 2.60 -0.17
N ALA A 206 18.12 2.92 -1.20
CA ALA A 206 17.66 1.94 -2.17
C ALA A 206 18.49 1.95 -3.46
N SER A 207 18.62 0.79 -4.12
CA SER A 207 18.96 0.77 -5.55
C SER A 207 17.83 1.42 -6.34
N TYR A 208 18.13 2.13 -7.43
CA TYR A 208 17.09 2.68 -8.31
C TYR A 208 17.61 2.95 -9.72
N GLN A 209 16.68 3.04 -10.67
CA GLN A 209 16.90 3.54 -12.02
C GLN A 209 15.79 4.51 -12.40
N SER A 210 16.14 5.70 -12.84
CA SER A 210 15.20 6.75 -13.29
C SER A 210 15.24 6.89 -14.80
N ALA A 211 14.07 6.86 -15.43
CA ALA A 211 13.88 7.05 -16.86
C ALA A 211 12.47 7.60 -17.13
N SER A 212 12.35 8.51 -18.11
CA SER A 212 11.05 9.00 -18.60
C SER A 212 10.08 9.47 -17.51
N ALA A 213 10.54 10.36 -16.61
CA ALA A 213 9.77 10.87 -15.46
C ALA A 213 9.28 9.81 -14.46
N ARG A 214 9.94 8.65 -14.42
CA ARG A 214 9.64 7.55 -13.50
C ARG A 214 10.91 7.02 -12.86
N THR A 215 10.77 6.42 -11.69
CA THR A 215 11.85 5.75 -10.98
C THR A 215 11.45 4.32 -10.66
N THR A 216 12.27 3.36 -11.08
CA THR A 216 12.13 1.95 -10.76
C THR A 216 13.07 1.59 -9.61
N VAL A 217 12.54 0.88 -8.61
CA VAL A 217 13.24 0.41 -7.42
C VAL A 217 13.04 -1.10 -7.32
N PRO A 218 14.10 -1.93 -7.34
CA PRO A 218 13.97 -3.35 -7.05
C PRO A 218 13.65 -3.52 -5.57
N LEU A 219 12.54 -4.19 -5.26
CA LEU A 219 12.07 -4.46 -3.92
C LEU A 219 12.06 -5.95 -3.64
N ARG A 220 12.26 -6.29 -2.36
CA ARG A 220 12.00 -7.63 -1.82
C ARG A 220 11.17 -7.47 -0.56
N LEU A 221 9.98 -8.07 -0.55
CA LEU A 221 9.06 -8.06 0.58
C LEU A 221 8.80 -9.49 1.04
N GLU A 222 8.86 -9.72 2.34
CA GLU A 222 8.47 -10.96 3.00
C GLU A 222 6.94 -11.22 2.88
N PRO A 223 6.42 -12.38 3.31
CA PRO A 223 4.98 -12.64 3.37
C PRO A 223 4.25 -11.53 4.13
N TRP A 224 3.23 -10.92 3.52
CA TRP A 224 2.49 -9.80 4.11
C TRP A 224 3.35 -8.58 4.47
N GLY A 225 4.56 -8.52 3.90
CA GLY A 225 5.57 -7.52 4.19
C GLY A 225 5.21 -6.16 3.61
N THR A 226 5.64 -5.12 4.32
CA THR A 226 5.33 -3.73 3.95
C THR A 226 6.56 -2.86 4.04
N ILE A 227 6.69 -1.90 3.12
CA ILE A 227 7.78 -0.93 3.14
C ILE A 227 7.26 0.45 2.76
N PHE A 228 7.90 1.50 3.26
CA PHE A 228 7.77 2.82 2.69
C PHE A 228 8.90 3.09 1.71
N VAL A 229 8.57 3.43 0.46
CA VAL A 229 9.51 3.94 -0.53
C VAL A 229 9.40 5.46 -0.56
N VAL A 230 10.47 6.14 -0.17
CA VAL A 230 10.48 7.58 0.07
C VAL A 230 11.42 8.28 -0.88
N PHE A 231 10.95 9.37 -1.49
CA PHE A 231 11.69 10.19 -2.44
C PHE A 231 11.70 11.65 -1.96
N ARG A 232 12.72 12.03 -1.20
CA ARG A 232 12.87 13.40 -0.65
C ARG A 232 14.07 14.14 -1.24
N HIS A 233 15.19 13.44 -1.37
CA HIS A 233 16.45 14.06 -1.77
C HIS A 233 16.66 14.00 -3.28
N PRO A 234 17.23 15.06 -3.91
CA PRO A 234 17.61 15.02 -5.31
C PRO A 234 18.54 13.84 -5.63
N ALA A 235 18.30 13.18 -6.75
CA ALA A 235 19.17 12.14 -7.26
C ALA A 235 20.47 12.75 -7.80
N LYS A 236 21.63 12.20 -7.41
CA LYS A 236 22.94 12.62 -7.96
C LYS A 236 23.22 12.03 -9.34
N ALA A 237 22.59 10.91 -9.66
CA ALA A 237 22.69 10.20 -10.93
C ALA A 237 21.34 9.56 -11.26
N SER A 238 21.12 9.24 -12.54
CA SER A 238 19.90 8.56 -13.00
C SER A 238 19.76 7.15 -12.46
N SER A 239 20.83 6.53 -11.95
CA SER A 239 20.77 5.24 -11.28
C SER A 239 21.72 5.16 -10.08
N ARG A 240 21.38 4.25 -9.17
CA ARG A 240 22.24 3.80 -8.07
C ARG A 240 22.07 2.29 -7.90
N THR A 241 23.18 1.58 -7.78
CA THR A 241 23.17 0.15 -7.48
C THR A 241 23.84 -0.07 -6.14
N ILE A 242 23.09 -0.66 -5.20
CA ILE A 242 23.56 -1.12 -3.91
C ILE A 242 23.62 -2.65 -3.98
N PRO A 243 24.79 -3.26 -3.73
CA PRO A 243 24.91 -4.71 -3.70
C PRO A 243 24.02 -5.31 -2.62
N SER A 244 23.32 -6.40 -2.94
CA SER A 244 22.59 -7.17 -1.94
C SER A 244 23.57 -7.77 -0.92
N PRO A 245 23.24 -7.78 0.38
CA PRO A 245 24.02 -8.49 1.37
C PRO A 245 24.15 -9.98 1.02
N VAL A 246 25.33 -10.55 1.25
CA VAL A 246 25.54 -12.00 1.16
C VAL A 246 25.36 -12.58 2.56
N GLU A 247 24.31 -13.39 2.73
CA GLU A 247 24.08 -14.11 3.99
C GLU A 247 24.99 -15.34 4.07
N GLN A 248 25.65 -15.53 5.21
CA GLN A 248 26.43 -16.72 5.52
C GLN A 248 25.95 -17.30 6.85
N ALA A 249 25.50 -18.56 6.84
CA ALA A 249 25.20 -19.28 8.07
C ALA A 249 26.50 -19.53 8.86
N LEU A 250 26.56 -19.04 10.10
CA LEU A 250 27.72 -19.20 10.97
C LEU A 250 27.62 -20.47 11.83
N VAL A 251 26.50 -20.62 12.52
CA VAL A 251 26.21 -21.76 13.41
C VAL A 251 24.71 -21.92 13.56
N THR A 252 24.24 -23.16 13.71
CA THR A 252 22.88 -23.47 14.17
C THR A 252 22.90 -23.63 15.70
N ILE A 253 22.01 -22.93 16.40
CA ILE A 253 21.90 -23.04 17.85
C ILE A 253 21.00 -24.23 18.20
N ASP A 254 21.59 -25.44 18.14
CA ASP A 254 20.87 -26.70 18.40
C ASP A 254 20.45 -26.86 19.87
N ALA A 255 19.83 -28.00 20.18
CA ALA A 255 19.48 -28.42 21.53
C ALA A 255 20.72 -28.93 22.32
N PRO A 256 20.63 -29.15 23.65
CA PRO A 256 19.51 -28.90 24.54
C PRO A 256 19.28 -27.42 24.88
N TRP A 257 18.04 -27.08 25.22
CA TRP A 257 17.65 -25.78 25.76
C TRP A 257 17.03 -25.93 27.15
N ASP A 258 17.42 -25.08 28.10
CA ASP A 258 16.72 -24.97 29.38
C ASP A 258 15.50 -24.08 29.19
N VAL A 259 14.32 -24.61 29.52
CA VAL A 259 13.03 -23.92 29.31
C VAL A 259 12.35 -23.73 30.66
N ALA A 260 12.06 -22.49 31.02
CA ALA A 260 11.26 -22.14 32.19
C ALA A 260 9.91 -21.61 31.74
N PHE A 261 8.82 -22.18 32.25
CA PHE A 261 7.47 -21.73 31.95
C PHE A 261 6.97 -20.78 33.04
N GLU A 262 6.12 -19.83 32.65
CA GLU A 262 5.41 -18.97 33.58
C GLU A 262 4.68 -19.81 34.65
N PRO A 263 4.86 -19.50 35.95
CA PRO A 263 4.21 -20.25 37.03
C PRO A 263 2.68 -20.24 36.96
N ASP A 264 2.05 -21.22 37.62
CA ASP A 264 0.60 -21.30 37.82
C ASP A 264 -0.24 -21.41 36.54
N ARG A 265 0.34 -21.97 35.48
CA ARG A 265 -0.33 -22.18 34.18
C ARG A 265 -0.32 -23.63 33.67
N GLY A 266 -0.06 -24.59 34.57
CA GLY A 266 -0.17 -26.04 34.29
C GLY A 266 1.07 -26.70 33.68
N ALA A 267 2.00 -25.94 33.10
CA ALA A 267 3.30 -26.44 32.67
C ALA A 267 4.28 -26.63 33.85
N PRO A 268 5.31 -27.49 33.73
CA PRO A 268 6.37 -27.58 34.72
C PRO A 268 7.14 -26.27 34.83
N LEU A 269 7.59 -25.91 36.05
CA LEU A 269 8.36 -24.67 36.26
C LEU A 269 9.64 -24.61 35.40
N LYS A 270 10.29 -25.76 35.21
CA LYS A 270 11.48 -25.93 34.35
C LYS A 270 11.48 -27.29 33.68
N THR A 271 12.01 -27.36 32.48
CA THR A 271 12.30 -28.59 31.75
C THR A 271 13.48 -28.35 30.80
N THR A 272 13.99 -29.43 30.19
CA THR A 272 15.02 -29.35 29.15
C THR A 272 14.44 -29.88 27.84
N PHE A 273 14.62 -29.13 26.76
CA PHE A 273 14.23 -29.54 25.42
C PHE A 273 15.45 -30.06 24.67
N ASP A 274 15.58 -31.38 24.55
CA ASP A 274 16.64 -32.06 23.76
C ASP A 274 16.46 -31.91 22.24
N LYS A 275 15.33 -31.33 21.83
CA LYS A 275 15.06 -30.83 20.50
C LYS A 275 14.06 -29.68 20.61
N LEU A 276 14.21 -28.65 19.79
CA LEU A 276 13.15 -27.65 19.64
C LEU A 276 11.91 -28.32 19.01
N ILE A 277 10.78 -28.24 19.71
CA ILE A 277 9.49 -28.82 19.30
C ILE A 277 8.40 -27.76 19.38
N SER A 278 7.34 -27.93 18.58
CA SER A 278 6.09 -27.22 18.78
C SER A 278 5.43 -27.71 20.07
N TRP A 279 5.02 -26.81 20.97
CA TRP A 279 4.44 -27.22 22.26
C TRP A 279 3.24 -28.16 22.14
N PRO A 280 2.28 -27.97 21.20
CA PRO A 280 1.16 -28.89 21.01
C PRO A 280 1.54 -30.35 20.72
N ASP A 281 2.78 -30.59 20.28
CA ASP A 281 3.32 -31.92 20.01
C ASP A 281 4.02 -32.55 21.23
N SER A 282 4.11 -31.81 22.34
CA SER A 282 4.72 -32.31 23.59
C SER A 282 3.93 -33.47 24.19
N PRO A 283 4.60 -34.53 24.69
CA PRO A 283 3.94 -35.58 25.46
C PRO A 283 3.49 -35.09 26.86
N ASP A 284 4.15 -34.06 27.41
CA ASP A 284 3.75 -33.42 28.66
C ASP A 284 2.49 -32.59 28.44
N GLN A 285 1.41 -32.93 29.15
CA GLN A 285 0.10 -32.27 28.99
C GLN A 285 0.15 -30.79 29.39
N GLY A 286 0.95 -30.44 30.40
CA GLY A 286 1.12 -29.07 30.86
C GLY A 286 1.77 -28.19 29.80
N VAL A 287 2.84 -28.69 29.16
CA VAL A 287 3.49 -28.01 28.02
C VAL A 287 2.55 -27.98 26.80
N LYS A 288 1.89 -29.09 26.49
CA LYS A 288 1.01 -29.23 25.33
C LYS A 288 -0.10 -28.18 25.27
N TYR A 289 -0.67 -27.86 26.42
CA TYR A 289 -1.77 -26.90 26.54
C TYR A 289 -1.33 -25.57 27.15
N PHE A 290 -0.02 -25.32 27.27
CA PHE A 290 0.49 -24.09 27.87
C PHE A 290 0.10 -22.86 27.04
N SER A 291 -0.22 -21.77 27.74
CA SER A 291 -0.43 -20.45 27.15
C SER A 291 0.11 -19.40 28.12
N GLY A 292 1.16 -18.70 27.70
CA GLY A 292 1.90 -17.75 28.52
C GLY A 292 3.31 -17.58 27.97
N THR A 293 4.23 -17.11 28.82
CA THR A 293 5.63 -16.95 28.44
C THR A 293 6.46 -18.17 28.82
N ALA A 294 7.29 -18.65 27.89
CA ALA A 294 8.36 -19.60 28.18
C ALA A 294 9.72 -18.96 27.87
N THR A 295 10.66 -19.06 28.79
CA THR A 295 12.01 -18.52 28.66
C THR A 295 12.97 -19.64 28.28
N TYR A 296 13.57 -19.52 27.10
CA TYR A 296 14.59 -20.43 26.57
C TYR A 296 15.98 -19.88 26.91
N THR A 297 16.81 -20.70 27.57
CA THR A 297 18.18 -20.32 27.97
C THR A 297 19.18 -21.32 27.40
N ARG A 298 20.26 -20.79 26.80
CA ARG A 298 21.40 -21.59 26.34
C ARG A 298 22.67 -20.75 26.34
N MET A 299 23.78 -21.39 26.68
CA MET A 299 25.12 -20.82 26.54
C MET A 299 25.74 -21.33 25.23
N LEU A 300 26.34 -20.42 24.46
CA LEU A 300 27.06 -20.77 23.24
C LEU A 300 28.44 -20.09 23.24
N GLN A 301 29.43 -20.78 22.68
CA GLN A 301 30.77 -20.22 22.50
C GLN A 301 30.86 -19.58 21.12
N ALA A 302 30.96 -18.25 21.08
CA ALA A 302 31.14 -17.54 19.82
C ALA A 302 32.59 -17.63 19.32
N SER A 303 32.78 -17.99 18.05
CA SER A 303 34.11 -17.94 17.43
C SER A 303 34.49 -16.49 17.14
N GLY A 304 35.76 -16.14 17.37
CA GLY A 304 36.30 -14.81 17.03
C GLY A 304 36.11 -14.45 15.55
N ASP A 305 36.09 -15.45 14.67
CA ASP A 305 35.92 -15.28 13.22
C ASP A 305 34.53 -14.80 12.79
N TRP A 306 33.56 -14.83 13.70
CA TRP A 306 32.22 -14.28 13.46
C TRP A 306 32.25 -12.74 13.41
N PHE A 307 33.18 -12.12 14.13
CA PHE A 307 33.22 -10.66 14.36
C PHE A 307 34.15 -9.95 13.38
N LYS A 308 33.90 -10.10 12.08
CA LYS A 308 34.70 -9.43 11.05
C LYS A 308 34.35 -7.93 10.97
N PRO A 309 35.30 -7.05 10.62
CA PRO A 309 34.99 -5.65 10.34
C PRO A 309 33.86 -5.54 9.30
N HIS A 310 32.88 -4.67 9.57
CA HIS A 310 31.70 -4.44 8.73
C HIS A 310 30.76 -5.65 8.56
N ALA A 311 30.94 -6.74 9.31
CA ALA A 311 29.94 -7.80 9.36
C ALA A 311 28.77 -7.37 10.26
N HIS A 312 27.56 -7.68 9.79
CA HIS A 312 26.34 -7.61 10.59
C HIS A 312 25.98 -9.02 11.03
N LEU A 313 25.76 -9.20 12.33
CA LEU A 313 25.38 -10.47 12.91
C LEU A 313 23.89 -10.47 13.21
N TRP A 314 23.20 -11.51 12.77
CA TRP A 314 21.78 -11.70 12.99
C TRP A 314 21.53 -13.03 13.70
N ILE A 315 20.60 -13.02 14.64
CA ILE A 315 20.02 -14.26 15.19
C ILE A 315 18.71 -14.49 14.44
N ASP A 316 18.66 -15.55 13.65
CA ASP A 316 17.45 -16.04 13.00
C ASP A 316 16.81 -17.13 13.86
N LEU A 317 15.61 -16.85 14.38
CA LEU A 317 14.87 -17.76 15.25
C LEU A 317 14.10 -18.83 14.46
N GLY A 318 14.10 -18.75 13.13
CA GLY A 318 13.31 -19.62 12.26
C GLY A 318 11.81 -19.40 12.47
N GLN A 319 11.10 -20.42 12.93
CA GLN A 319 9.67 -20.34 13.17
C GLN A 319 9.37 -20.05 14.64
N VAL A 320 8.70 -18.92 14.89
CA VAL A 320 8.21 -18.53 16.21
C VAL A 320 6.69 -18.50 16.19
N LYS A 321 6.06 -18.98 17.28
CA LYS A 321 4.61 -18.99 17.49
C LYS A 321 4.34 -18.41 18.90
N ASN A 322 4.15 -17.10 19.08
CA ASN A 322 3.89 -16.06 18.07
C ASN A 322 4.92 -14.92 18.02
N LEU A 323 5.64 -14.66 19.11
CA LEU A 323 6.70 -13.64 19.17
C LEU A 323 7.76 -14.05 20.18
N ALA A 324 8.95 -13.49 20.07
CA ALA A 324 10.07 -13.77 20.97
C ALA A 324 10.86 -12.50 21.28
N GLU A 325 11.06 -12.21 22.57
CA GLU A 325 12.07 -11.27 23.02
C GLU A 325 13.42 -11.99 23.12
N VAL A 326 14.47 -11.38 22.59
CA VAL A 326 15.81 -11.96 22.58
C VAL A 326 16.76 -11.11 23.40
N SER A 327 17.56 -11.75 24.24
CA SER A 327 18.67 -11.11 24.93
C SER A 327 19.93 -11.97 24.82
N VAL A 328 21.09 -11.32 24.71
CA VAL A 328 22.40 -11.96 24.67
C VAL A 328 23.26 -11.32 25.75
N ASN A 329 23.89 -12.14 26.61
CA ASN A 329 24.71 -11.65 27.73
C ASN A 329 24.01 -10.61 28.64
N GLY A 330 22.69 -10.75 28.81
CA GLY A 330 21.86 -9.82 29.59
C GLY A 330 21.46 -8.53 28.85
N LYS A 331 21.93 -8.33 27.62
CA LYS A 331 21.56 -7.18 26.78
C LYS A 331 20.34 -7.54 25.91
N PRO A 332 19.22 -6.80 26.00
CA PRO A 332 18.07 -7.01 25.14
C PRO A 332 18.37 -6.58 23.70
N LEU A 333 17.94 -7.38 22.73
CA LEU A 333 18.11 -7.15 21.29
C LEU A 333 16.78 -6.81 20.59
N GLY A 334 15.67 -6.80 21.33
CA GLY A 334 14.34 -6.48 20.83
C GLY A 334 13.41 -7.69 20.75
N ILE A 335 12.26 -7.47 20.14
CA ILE A 335 11.17 -8.45 20.03
C ILE A 335 10.95 -8.77 18.56
N ALA A 336 11.15 -10.03 18.19
CA ALA A 336 10.77 -10.56 16.89
C ALA A 336 9.30 -10.99 16.94
N TRP A 337 8.41 -10.18 16.34
CA TRP A 337 6.95 -10.37 16.40
C TRP A 337 6.30 -10.69 15.05
N LYS A 338 7.07 -10.62 13.96
CA LYS A 338 6.66 -11.01 12.61
C LYS A 338 7.78 -11.74 11.89
N THR A 339 7.44 -12.41 10.79
CA THR A 339 8.43 -12.96 9.87
C THR A 339 9.19 -11.86 9.11
N PRO A 340 10.46 -12.11 8.75
CA PRO A 340 11.31 -13.16 9.31
C PRO A 340 11.63 -12.86 10.79
N TYR A 341 11.61 -13.89 11.65
CA TYR A 341 11.86 -13.73 13.09
C TYR A 341 13.36 -13.57 13.37
N ARG A 342 13.89 -12.39 13.05
CA ARG A 342 15.32 -12.06 13.15
C ARG A 342 15.53 -10.87 14.08
N VAL A 343 16.66 -10.88 14.79
CA VAL A 343 17.13 -9.73 15.58
C VAL A 343 18.59 -9.43 15.25
N ASP A 344 18.95 -8.14 15.23
CA ASP A 344 20.33 -7.70 15.05
C ASP A 344 21.12 -7.94 16.34
N ALA A 345 22.16 -8.76 16.25
CA ALA A 345 23.06 -9.11 17.33
C ALA A 345 24.47 -8.51 17.16
N THR A 346 24.67 -7.60 16.20
CA THR A 346 25.98 -7.00 15.88
C THR A 346 26.60 -6.28 17.07
N GLY A 347 25.77 -5.62 17.89
CA GLY A 347 26.22 -4.89 19.06
C GLY A 347 26.07 -5.63 20.39
N ALA A 348 25.70 -6.92 20.37
CA ALA A 348 25.35 -7.71 21.56
C ALA A 348 26.49 -7.85 22.57
#